data_AF-A0AAU0LS71-F1
#
_entry.id   AF-A0AAU0LS71-F1
#
_cell.length_a   1.000
_cell.length_b   1.000
_cell.length_c   1.000
_cell.angle_alpha   90.00
_cell.angle_beta   90.00
_cell.angle_gamma   90.00
#
_symmetry.space_group_name_H-M   'P 1'
#
loop_
_entity.id
_entity.type
_entity.pdbx_description
1 polymer ?
#
loop_
_entity_poly.entity_id
_entity_poly.type
_entity_poly.pdbx_seq_one_letter_code
_entity_poly.pdbx_strand_id
1 'polypeptide(L)'
;MRNIDKYIEDIDKLCATGKRLMMSMYFETTPIEAEKAYRVRLGDKYEEVKKKMPSFKFKYQEWYSESKVLIKQLLPDRFEDFVKAYEKPRLRKNVEYGNYVIEDYLIGLSVTKATGDVKVGPSAAVPVFQQQLSILESVKARFESRLFNIEQLVQADLFDSEVEVAKQLSKNKLYRAAGVICGVVLEKHLKQVCIDHTIKVAKSKPTINDLNELLKKEDVIDTGTWRNIQRLGDLRNLCSHNGEREPNNNDLEDLINGVERIIKKVF
;
A
#
# COMPACT_ATOMS: atom_id res chain seq x y z
N MET A 1 -2.45 -15.66 7.61
CA MET A 1 -2.60 -14.19 7.56
C MET A 1 -1.24 -13.60 7.90
N ARG A 2 -0.63 -12.87 6.97
CA ARG A 2 0.66 -12.22 7.19
C ARG A 2 0.46 -11.11 8.22
N ASN A 3 1.49 -10.74 8.98
CA ASN A 3 1.37 -9.62 9.94
C ASN A 3 0.95 -8.31 9.24
N ILE A 4 1.23 -8.16 7.95
CA ILE A 4 0.84 -7.00 7.15
C ILE A 4 -0.67 -6.87 6.96
N ASP A 5 -1.36 -7.99 6.75
CA ASP A 5 -2.81 -8.02 6.52
C ASP A 5 -3.53 -7.46 7.76
N LYS A 6 -2.99 -7.72 8.96
CA LYS A 6 -3.52 -7.19 10.22
C LYS A 6 -3.39 -5.67 10.29
N TYR A 7 -2.26 -5.11 9.88
CA TYR A 7 -2.07 -3.65 9.90
C TYR A 7 -3.01 -2.95 8.92
N ILE A 8 -3.21 -3.51 7.72
CA ILE A 8 -4.18 -2.98 6.75
C ILE A 8 -5.61 -3.04 7.33
N GLU A 9 -5.97 -4.17 7.94
CA GLU A 9 -7.28 -4.36 8.58
C GLU A 9 -7.51 -3.35 9.72
N ASP A 10 -6.48 -3.06 10.53
CA ASP A 10 -6.56 -2.08 11.61
C ASP A 10 -6.73 -0.64 11.08
N ILE A 11 -6.02 -0.28 10.00
CA ILE A 11 -6.22 1.01 9.31
C ILE A 11 -7.66 1.11 8.77
N ASP A 12 -8.17 0.04 8.15
CA ASP A 12 -9.55 0.00 7.63
C ASP A 12 -10.59 0.16 8.74
N LYS A 13 -10.39 -0.49 9.89
CA LYS A 13 -11.24 -0.34 11.07
C LYS A 13 -11.24 1.10 11.58
N LEU A 14 -10.07 1.75 11.63
CA LEU A 14 -9.94 3.12 12.10
C LEU A 14 -10.61 4.11 11.14
N CYS A 15 -10.46 3.92 9.83
CA CYS A 15 -11.17 4.68 8.79
C CYS A 15 -12.70 4.48 8.87
N ALA A 16 -13.16 3.24 9.09
CA ALA A 16 -14.59 2.94 9.26
C ALA A 16 -15.18 3.59 10.52
N THR A 17 -14.42 3.65 11.61
CA THR A 17 -14.80 4.40 12.82
C THR A 17 -14.89 5.89 12.53
N GLY A 18 -13.92 6.47 11.81
CA GLY A 18 -13.98 7.87 11.39
C GLY A 18 -15.20 8.20 10.52
N LYS A 19 -15.58 7.32 9.59
CA LYS A 19 -16.81 7.46 8.79
C LYS A 19 -18.09 7.45 9.64
N ARG A 20 -18.13 6.61 10.68
CA ARG A 20 -19.26 6.57 11.62
C ARG A 20 -19.32 7.84 12.46
N LEU A 21 -18.17 8.35 12.93
CA LEU A 21 -18.10 9.65 13.61
C LEU A 21 -18.57 10.79 12.70
N MET A 22 -18.18 10.78 11.42
CA MET A 22 -18.61 11.79 10.46
C MET A 22 -20.13 11.80 10.32
N MET A 23 -20.72 10.62 10.21
CA MET A 23 -22.17 10.46 10.19
C MET A 23 -22.80 11.05 11.45
N SER A 24 -22.29 10.69 12.65
CA SER A 24 -22.77 11.26 13.93
C SER A 24 -22.75 12.77 13.95
N MET A 25 -21.63 13.36 13.54
CA MET A 25 -21.47 14.81 13.46
C MET A 25 -22.51 15.44 12.54
N TYR A 26 -22.73 14.86 11.36
CA TYR A 26 -23.71 15.36 10.40
C TYR A 26 -25.15 15.30 10.94
N PHE A 27 -25.50 14.24 11.68
CA PHE A 27 -26.81 14.15 12.36
C PHE A 27 -26.94 15.14 13.52
N GLU A 28 -25.87 15.45 14.24
CA GLU A 28 -25.86 16.44 15.33
C GLU A 28 -25.99 17.87 14.77
N THR A 29 -25.35 18.18 13.64
CA THR A 29 -25.28 19.55 13.11
C THR A 29 -26.34 19.92 12.09
N THR A 30 -26.81 18.94 11.31
CA THR A 30 -27.75 19.14 10.19
C THR A 30 -28.73 17.95 10.10
N PRO A 31 -29.65 17.78 11.07
CA PRO A 31 -30.43 16.55 11.22
C PRO A 31 -31.32 16.23 10.01
N ILE A 32 -31.94 17.24 9.40
CA ILE A 32 -32.89 17.08 8.29
C ILE A 32 -32.15 16.63 7.02
N GLU A 33 -31.07 17.33 6.68
CA GLU A 33 -30.23 17.02 5.53
C GLU A 33 -29.54 15.66 5.69
N ALA A 34 -29.04 15.38 6.90
CA ALA A 34 -28.42 14.09 7.22
C ALA A 34 -29.42 12.94 7.09
N GLU A 35 -30.63 13.07 7.63
CA GLU A 35 -31.66 12.04 7.52
C GLU A 35 -32.01 11.76 6.05
N LYS A 36 -32.21 12.81 5.25
CA LYS A 36 -32.50 12.66 3.82
C LYS A 36 -31.34 11.97 3.08
N ALA A 37 -30.10 12.42 3.28
CA ALA A 37 -28.94 11.88 2.59
C ALA A 37 -28.68 10.39 2.95
N TYR A 38 -28.75 10.05 4.23
CA TYR A 38 -28.42 8.70 4.68
C TYR A 38 -29.57 7.71 4.53
N ARG A 39 -30.85 8.14 4.54
CA ARG A 39 -31.96 7.25 4.15
C ARG A 39 -31.82 6.80 2.70
N VAL A 40 -31.47 7.70 1.78
CA VAL A 40 -31.22 7.37 0.37
C VAL A 40 -30.03 6.42 0.23
N ARG A 41 -28.92 6.70 0.94
CA ARG A 41 -27.69 5.91 0.82
C ARG A 41 -27.78 4.52 1.45
N LEU A 42 -28.48 4.37 2.58
CA LEU A 42 -28.50 3.14 3.37
C LEU A 42 -29.75 2.28 3.15
N GLY A 43 -30.83 2.84 2.60
CA GLY A 43 -32.10 2.14 2.39
C GLY A 43 -32.58 1.44 3.67
N ASP A 44 -32.89 0.15 3.54
CA ASP A 44 -33.42 -0.69 4.64
C ASP A 44 -32.48 -0.78 5.85
N LYS A 45 -31.17 -0.56 5.67
CA LYS A 45 -30.18 -0.61 6.75
C LYS A 45 -30.11 0.66 7.59
N TYR A 46 -30.80 1.73 7.19
CA TYR A 46 -30.72 3.04 7.84
C TYR A 46 -31.02 2.97 9.33
N GLU A 47 -32.13 2.36 9.73
CA GLU A 47 -32.56 2.31 11.14
C GLU A 47 -31.60 1.48 12.01
N GLU A 48 -31.01 0.41 11.46
CA GLU A 48 -30.01 -0.39 12.15
C GLU A 48 -28.72 0.41 12.38
N VAL A 49 -28.23 1.10 11.34
CA VAL A 49 -27.01 1.91 11.40
C VAL A 49 -27.20 3.11 12.34
N LYS A 50 -28.37 3.76 12.29
CA LYS A 50 -28.70 4.89 13.15
C LYS A 50 -28.67 4.51 14.63
N LYS A 51 -29.18 3.33 15.00
CA LYS A 51 -29.14 2.83 16.39
C LYS A 51 -27.72 2.52 16.89
N LYS A 52 -26.80 2.15 16.00
CA LYS A 52 -25.41 1.80 16.33
C LYS A 52 -24.45 2.99 16.24
N MET A 53 -24.97 4.20 16.04
CA MET A 53 -24.18 5.39 15.82
C MET A 53 -23.44 5.80 17.11
N PRO A 54 -22.11 6.02 17.06
CA PRO A 54 -21.37 6.48 18.22
C PRO A 54 -21.71 7.95 18.52
N SER A 55 -21.55 8.39 19.76
CA SER A 55 -21.50 9.83 20.04
C SER A 55 -20.17 10.40 19.58
N PHE A 56 -20.19 11.47 18.79
CA PHE A 56 -18.96 12.10 18.31
C PHE A 56 -18.08 12.55 19.47
N LYS A 57 -18.67 13.30 20.42
CA LYS A 57 -17.96 13.90 21.55
C LYS A 57 -17.20 12.88 22.41
N PHE A 58 -17.78 11.70 22.63
CA PHE A 58 -17.16 10.67 23.46
C PHE A 58 -16.14 9.82 22.72
N LYS A 59 -16.35 9.54 21.43
CA LYS A 59 -15.50 8.62 20.65
C LYS A 59 -14.42 9.31 19.83
N TYR A 60 -14.51 10.61 19.63
CA TYR A 60 -13.53 11.36 18.85
C TYR A 60 -12.11 11.27 19.44
N GLN A 61 -11.94 11.38 20.76
CA GLN A 61 -10.61 11.42 21.38
C GLN A 61 -9.84 10.10 21.24
N GLU A 62 -10.55 8.97 21.33
CA GLU A 62 -10.01 7.62 21.06
C GLU A 62 -9.54 7.54 19.60
N TRP A 63 -10.43 7.87 18.66
CA TRP A 63 -10.12 7.87 17.24
C TRP A 63 -8.96 8.82 16.87
N TYR A 64 -8.95 10.03 17.43
CA TYR A 64 -7.94 11.04 17.14
C TYR A 64 -6.56 10.62 17.66
N SER A 65 -6.49 10.00 18.84
CA SER A 65 -5.23 9.55 19.44
C SER A 65 -4.57 8.47 18.59
N GLU A 66 -5.34 7.46 18.17
CA GLU A 66 -4.85 6.40 17.28
C GLU A 66 -4.46 6.95 15.90
N SER A 67 -5.33 7.77 15.30
CA SER A 67 -5.09 8.37 13.98
C SER A 67 -3.84 9.25 13.98
N LYS A 68 -3.64 10.06 15.03
CA LYS A 68 -2.51 10.96 15.17
C LYS A 68 -1.18 10.21 15.19
N VAL A 69 -1.10 9.10 15.92
CA VAL A 69 0.12 8.26 15.97
C VAL A 69 0.42 7.66 14.59
N LEU A 70 -0.61 7.11 13.95
CA LEU A 70 -0.48 6.49 12.63
C LEU A 70 -0.01 7.50 11.58
N ILE A 71 -0.62 8.68 11.54
CA ILE A 71 -0.25 9.76 10.60
C ILE A 71 1.18 10.22 10.87
N LYS A 72 1.59 10.38 12.13
CA LYS A 72 2.97 10.75 12.47
C LYS A 72 4.00 9.78 11.90
N GLN A 73 3.71 8.49 11.94
CA GLN A 73 4.63 7.44 11.47
C GLN A 73 4.61 7.28 9.95
N LEU A 74 3.43 7.27 9.33
CA LEU A 74 3.26 6.86 7.94
C LEU A 74 3.14 8.05 6.98
N LEU A 75 2.70 9.20 7.47
CA LEU A 75 2.41 10.40 6.69
C LEU A 75 2.86 11.69 7.42
N PRO A 76 4.15 11.78 7.82
CA PRO A 76 4.65 12.89 8.66
C PRO A 76 4.43 14.27 8.01
N ASP A 77 4.49 14.34 6.68
CA ASP A 77 4.29 15.58 5.92
C ASP A 77 2.88 16.18 6.10
N ARG A 78 1.89 15.37 6.49
CA ARG A 78 0.50 15.79 6.74
C ARG A 78 0.15 15.81 8.22
N PHE A 79 1.10 15.52 9.10
CA PHE A 79 0.87 15.46 10.54
C PHE A 79 0.41 16.82 11.09
N GLU A 80 1.11 17.89 10.70
CA GLU A 80 0.76 19.25 11.13
C GLU A 80 -0.62 19.68 10.64
N ASP A 81 -1.01 19.32 9.41
CA ASP A 81 -2.35 19.60 8.89
C ASP A 81 -3.44 18.90 9.71
N PHE A 82 -3.19 17.63 10.08
CA PHE A 82 -4.11 16.85 10.90
C PHE A 82 -4.26 17.43 12.31
N VAL A 83 -3.15 17.90 12.90
CA VAL A 83 -3.16 18.53 14.23
C VAL A 83 -3.84 19.89 14.23
N LYS A 84 -3.55 20.75 13.24
CA LYS A 84 -4.17 22.08 13.09
C LYS A 84 -5.69 22.03 12.93
N ALA A 85 -6.23 20.96 12.36
CA ALA A 85 -7.67 20.76 12.25
C ALA A 85 -8.34 20.55 13.63
N TYR A 86 -7.59 20.08 14.63
CA TYR A 86 -8.06 19.93 16.01
C TYR A 86 -7.85 21.21 16.84
N GLU A 87 -6.61 21.75 16.84
CA GLU A 87 -6.16 22.74 17.81
C GLU A 87 -6.64 24.17 17.54
N LYS A 88 -7.10 24.87 18.58
CA LYS A 88 -7.44 26.29 18.47
C LYS A 88 -6.22 27.15 18.12
N PRO A 89 -6.34 28.11 17.17
CA PRO A 89 -5.26 29.06 16.91
C PRO A 89 -4.98 29.95 18.13
N ARG A 90 -3.71 30.02 18.56
CA ARG A 90 -3.28 30.75 19.77
C ARG A 90 -3.64 32.24 19.80
N LEU A 91 -3.70 32.91 18.63
CA LEU A 91 -3.91 34.35 18.50
C LEU A 91 -5.24 34.69 17.80
N ARG A 92 -6.29 33.89 18.04
CA ARG A 92 -7.60 34.11 17.41
C ARG A 92 -8.38 35.23 18.11
N LYS A 93 -8.63 36.34 17.41
CA LYS A 93 -9.47 37.46 17.89
C LYS A 93 -10.98 37.20 17.76
N ASN A 94 -11.39 36.53 16.67
CA ASN A 94 -12.78 36.25 16.34
C ASN A 94 -12.93 34.81 15.81
N VAL A 95 -14.10 34.21 16.01
CA VAL A 95 -14.44 32.90 15.43
C VAL A 95 -15.25 33.08 14.16
N GLU A 96 -14.77 32.48 13.08
CA GLU A 96 -15.32 32.53 11.73
C GLU A 96 -15.32 31.11 11.14
N TYR A 97 -16.13 30.88 10.11
CA TYR A 97 -16.25 29.55 9.49
C TYR A 97 -14.88 28.97 9.07
N GLY A 98 -13.99 29.81 8.52
CA GLY A 98 -12.66 29.40 8.05
C GLY A 98 -11.63 29.14 9.16
N ASN A 99 -11.92 29.47 10.42
CA ASN A 99 -10.99 29.26 11.55
C ASN A 99 -11.60 28.45 12.70
N TYR A 100 -12.75 27.83 12.47
CA TYR A 100 -13.40 26.92 13.39
C TYR A 100 -12.68 25.57 13.35
N VAL A 101 -12.42 24.96 14.50
CA VAL A 101 -11.68 23.68 14.61
C VAL A 101 -12.46 22.63 15.41
N ILE A 102 -12.00 21.38 15.44
CA ILE A 102 -12.72 20.32 16.17
C ILE A 102 -12.77 20.60 17.68
N GLU A 103 -11.75 21.22 18.27
CA GLU A 103 -11.80 21.58 19.68
C GLU A 103 -12.95 22.56 19.99
N ASP A 104 -13.30 23.48 19.07
CA ASP A 104 -14.47 24.37 19.21
C ASP A 104 -15.78 23.58 19.19
N TYR A 105 -15.88 22.57 18.33
CA TYR A 105 -17.03 21.67 18.26
C TYR A 105 -17.23 20.92 19.59
N LEU A 106 -16.16 20.33 20.13
CA LEU A 106 -16.24 19.49 21.33
C LEU A 106 -16.71 20.26 22.57
N ILE A 107 -16.40 21.55 22.65
CA ILE A 107 -16.89 22.44 23.71
C ILE A 107 -18.27 23.04 23.41
N GLY A 108 -18.83 22.82 22.21
CA GLY A 108 -20.14 23.32 21.79
C GLY A 108 -20.15 24.81 21.44
N LEU A 109 -19.02 25.36 20.97
CA LEU A 109 -18.90 26.80 20.70
C LEU A 109 -19.81 27.24 19.54
N SER A 110 -20.62 28.25 19.81
CA SER A 110 -21.42 28.96 18.80
C SER A 110 -21.26 30.47 18.98
N VAL A 111 -21.15 31.20 17.87
CA VAL A 111 -21.14 32.65 17.83
C VAL A 111 -22.43 33.12 17.21
N THR A 112 -23.17 33.98 17.91
CA THR A 112 -24.43 34.58 17.44
C THR A 112 -24.21 36.04 17.06
N LYS A 113 -25.04 36.54 16.15
CA LYS A 113 -25.16 37.97 15.85
C LYS A 113 -26.01 38.63 16.94
N ALA A 114 -25.96 39.96 17.02
CA ALA A 114 -26.86 40.73 17.88
C ALA A 114 -28.36 40.49 17.59
N THR A 115 -28.68 40.06 16.36
CA THR A 115 -30.04 39.66 15.93
C THR A 115 -30.50 38.32 16.51
N GLY A 116 -29.62 37.57 17.16
CA GLY A 116 -29.88 36.21 17.68
C GLY A 116 -29.51 35.08 16.71
N ASP A 117 -29.27 35.39 15.43
CA ASP A 117 -28.90 34.37 14.43
C ASP A 117 -27.51 33.81 14.69
N VAL A 118 -27.34 32.49 14.49
CA VAL A 118 -26.01 31.84 14.57
C VAL A 118 -25.15 32.32 13.40
N LYS A 119 -24.06 33.03 13.71
CA LYS A 119 -23.02 33.44 12.75
C LYS A 119 -22.11 32.26 12.40
N VAL A 120 -21.69 31.49 13.42
CA VAL A 120 -20.82 30.31 13.29
C VAL A 120 -21.21 29.32 14.37
N GLY A 121 -21.30 28.03 14.04
CA GLY A 121 -21.64 27.00 15.00
C GLY A 121 -21.02 25.65 14.66
N PRO A 122 -21.46 24.58 15.35
CA PRO A 122 -20.88 23.24 15.22
C PRO A 122 -20.80 22.67 13.79
N SER A 123 -21.71 23.08 12.90
CA SER A 123 -21.68 22.68 11.47
C SER A 123 -20.41 23.11 10.74
N ALA A 124 -19.70 24.13 11.22
CA ALA A 124 -18.43 24.58 10.65
C ALA A 124 -17.29 23.56 10.83
N ALA A 125 -17.40 22.64 11.80
CA ALA A 125 -16.39 21.62 12.00
C ALA A 125 -16.56 20.38 11.09
N VAL A 126 -17.69 20.21 10.41
CA VAL A 126 -17.93 19.10 9.47
C VAL A 126 -16.84 19.03 8.37
N PRO A 127 -16.57 20.09 7.58
CA PRO A 127 -15.51 20.03 6.57
C PRO A 127 -14.12 19.85 7.19
N VAL A 128 -13.90 20.33 8.41
CA VAL A 128 -12.62 20.19 9.13
C VAL A 128 -12.37 18.74 9.54
N PHE A 129 -13.40 18.06 10.06
CA PHE A 129 -13.32 16.64 10.38
C PHE A 129 -13.19 15.80 9.12
N GLN A 130 -13.84 16.20 8.03
CA GLN A 130 -13.75 15.52 6.73
C GLN A 130 -12.32 15.56 6.22
N GLN A 131 -11.63 16.68 6.39
CA GLN A 131 -10.22 16.79 6.08
C GLN A 131 -9.36 15.84 6.92
N GLN A 132 -9.58 15.75 8.24
CA GLN A 132 -8.86 14.78 9.10
C GLN A 132 -9.09 13.34 8.64
N LEU A 133 -10.33 12.98 8.34
CA LEU A 133 -10.68 11.65 7.84
C LEU A 133 -10.02 11.35 6.49
N SER A 134 -10.03 12.29 5.55
CA SER A 134 -9.41 12.11 4.24
C SER A 134 -7.87 12.01 4.32
N ILE A 135 -7.23 12.72 5.26
CA ILE A 135 -5.80 12.53 5.56
C ILE A 135 -5.56 11.10 6.05
N LEU A 136 -6.36 10.62 7.01
CA LEU A 136 -6.26 9.26 7.51
C LEU A 136 -6.46 8.21 6.40
N GLU A 137 -7.48 8.37 5.56
CA GLU A 137 -7.74 7.44 4.45
C GLU A 137 -6.58 7.37 3.45
N SER A 138 -5.86 8.47 3.25
CA SER A 138 -4.67 8.50 2.37
C SER A 138 -3.48 7.70 2.94
N VAL A 139 -3.47 7.42 4.25
CA VAL A 139 -2.42 6.62 4.88
C VAL A 139 -2.40 5.21 4.30
N LYS A 140 -3.56 4.61 4.02
CA LYS A 140 -3.65 3.26 3.47
C LYS A 140 -2.89 3.15 2.14
N ALA A 141 -3.20 4.04 1.20
CA ALA A 141 -2.54 4.05 -0.11
C ALA A 141 -1.03 4.26 0.00
N ARG A 142 -0.58 5.16 0.90
CA ARG A 142 0.86 5.38 1.13
C ARG A 142 1.53 4.17 1.80
N PHE A 143 0.84 3.48 2.71
CA PHE A 143 1.35 2.29 3.37
C PHE A 143 1.54 1.13 2.39
N GLU A 144 0.52 0.84 1.57
CA GLU A 144 0.58 -0.20 0.54
C GLU A 144 1.68 0.10 -0.50
N SER A 145 1.77 1.34 -0.98
CA SER A 145 2.80 1.73 -1.95
C SER A 145 4.22 1.65 -1.36
N ARG A 146 4.45 2.13 -0.13
CA ARG A 146 5.76 2.02 0.52
C ARG A 146 6.16 0.57 0.76
N LEU A 147 5.21 -0.27 1.14
CA LEU A 147 5.45 -1.68 1.34
C LEU A 147 5.88 -2.35 0.04
N PHE A 148 5.13 -2.14 -1.04
CA PHE A 148 5.46 -2.68 -2.36
C PHE A 148 6.89 -2.30 -2.77
N ASN A 149 7.27 -1.04 -2.58
CA ASN A 149 8.64 -0.58 -2.87
C ASN A 149 9.69 -1.29 -1.99
N ILE A 150 9.41 -1.49 -0.69
CA ILE A 150 10.33 -2.21 0.21
C ILE A 150 10.46 -3.68 -0.20
N GLU A 151 9.36 -4.34 -0.55
CA GLU A 151 9.38 -5.73 -1.02
C GLU A 151 10.24 -5.86 -2.29
N GLN A 152 10.08 -4.96 -3.27
CA GLN A 152 10.90 -4.94 -4.47
C GLN A 152 12.39 -4.70 -4.18
N LEU A 153 12.73 -3.77 -3.28
CA LEU A 153 14.12 -3.49 -2.89
C LEU A 153 14.77 -4.69 -2.19
N VAL A 154 14.09 -5.28 -1.20
CA VAL A 154 14.60 -6.44 -0.46
C VAL A 154 14.75 -7.65 -1.38
N GLN A 155 13.85 -7.82 -2.34
CA GLN A 155 13.94 -8.88 -3.33
C GLN A 155 15.12 -8.68 -4.28
N ALA A 156 15.37 -7.45 -4.73
CA ALA A 156 16.55 -7.12 -5.53
C ALA A 156 17.86 -7.42 -4.77
N ASP A 157 17.96 -6.97 -3.51
CA ASP A 157 19.12 -7.23 -2.65
C ASP A 157 19.33 -8.74 -2.43
N LEU A 158 18.25 -9.51 -2.24
CA LEU A 158 18.32 -10.96 -2.12
C LEU A 158 18.86 -11.61 -3.40
N PHE A 159 18.35 -11.21 -4.57
CA PHE A 159 18.80 -11.74 -5.84
C PHE A 159 20.27 -11.41 -6.13
N ASP A 160 20.71 -10.18 -5.86
CA ASP A 160 22.12 -9.79 -6.00
C ASP A 160 23.02 -10.62 -5.08
N SER A 161 22.58 -10.88 -3.83
CA SER A 161 23.32 -11.74 -2.90
C SER A 161 23.40 -13.20 -3.37
N GLU A 162 22.30 -13.77 -3.89
CA GLU A 162 22.25 -15.15 -4.42
C GLU A 162 23.16 -15.27 -5.67
N VAL A 163 23.19 -14.26 -6.53
CA VAL A 163 24.10 -14.21 -7.70
C VAL A 163 25.56 -14.11 -7.27
N GLU A 164 25.89 -13.34 -6.24
CA GLU A 164 27.26 -13.26 -5.74
C GLU A 164 27.72 -14.60 -5.15
N VAL A 165 26.83 -15.34 -4.48
CA VAL A 165 27.13 -16.72 -4.06
C VAL A 165 27.41 -17.61 -5.28
N ALA A 166 26.63 -17.51 -6.36
CA ALA A 166 26.89 -18.25 -7.59
C ALA A 166 28.26 -17.89 -8.21
N LYS A 167 28.66 -16.62 -8.18
CA LYS A 167 30.00 -16.17 -8.61
C LYS A 167 31.11 -16.80 -7.78
N GLN A 168 30.97 -16.84 -6.46
CA GLN A 168 31.94 -17.47 -5.57
C GLN A 168 32.06 -18.98 -5.82
N LEU A 169 30.94 -19.67 -6.04
CA LEU A 169 30.93 -21.09 -6.38
C LEU A 169 31.62 -21.35 -7.73
N SER A 170 31.37 -20.49 -8.73
CA SER A 170 32.02 -20.58 -10.04
C SER A 170 33.54 -20.42 -9.94
N LYS A 171 34.03 -19.44 -9.15
CA LYS A 171 35.47 -19.26 -8.89
C LYS A 171 36.13 -20.51 -8.27
N ASN A 172 35.37 -21.25 -7.46
CA ASN A 172 35.80 -22.51 -6.84
C ASN A 172 35.54 -23.74 -7.72
N LYS A 173 35.19 -23.56 -9.01
CA LYS A 173 34.88 -24.62 -9.97
C LYS A 173 33.68 -25.49 -9.60
N LEU A 174 32.81 -25.01 -8.72
CA LEU A 174 31.55 -25.66 -8.32
C LEU A 174 30.43 -25.25 -9.27
N TYR A 175 30.61 -25.56 -10.55
CA TYR A 175 29.79 -25.08 -11.67
C TYR A 175 28.32 -25.47 -11.58
N ARG A 176 28.05 -26.75 -11.27
CA ARG A 176 26.66 -27.25 -11.13
C ARG A 176 25.90 -26.49 -10.04
N ALA A 177 26.53 -26.29 -8.88
CA ALA A 177 25.91 -25.56 -7.77
C ALA A 177 25.67 -24.08 -8.12
N ALA A 178 26.65 -23.42 -8.75
CA ALA A 178 26.51 -22.05 -9.23
C ALA A 178 25.35 -21.89 -10.22
N GLY A 179 25.22 -22.82 -11.17
CA GLY A 179 24.17 -22.76 -12.19
C GLY A 179 22.78 -23.02 -11.64
N VAL A 180 22.64 -23.90 -10.65
CA VAL A 180 21.37 -24.12 -9.95
C VAL A 180 20.92 -22.85 -9.22
N ILE A 181 21.82 -22.16 -8.52
CA ILE A 181 21.49 -20.91 -7.82
C ILE A 181 21.04 -19.83 -8.82
N CYS A 182 21.80 -19.62 -9.90
CA CYS A 182 21.41 -18.68 -10.96
C CYS A 182 20.04 -19.01 -11.56
N GLY A 183 19.77 -20.30 -11.77
CA GLY A 183 18.47 -20.78 -12.23
C GLY A 183 17.32 -20.43 -11.31
N VAL A 184 17.51 -20.61 -10.00
CA VAL A 184 16.51 -20.27 -8.99
C VAL A 184 16.26 -18.75 -8.95
N VAL A 185 17.32 -17.94 -8.99
CA VAL A 185 17.19 -16.48 -9.06
C VAL A 185 16.40 -16.06 -10.29
N LEU A 186 16.75 -16.59 -11.47
CA LEU A 186 16.07 -16.29 -12.73
C LEU A 186 14.58 -16.68 -12.67
N GLU A 187 14.25 -17.88 -12.18
CA GLU A 187 12.88 -18.34 -12.05
C GLU A 187 12.06 -17.45 -11.08
N LYS A 188 12.62 -17.13 -9.91
CA LYS A 188 11.98 -16.25 -8.93
C LYS A 188 11.73 -14.86 -9.52
N HIS A 189 12.72 -14.30 -10.22
CA HIS A 189 12.61 -12.98 -10.84
C HIS A 189 11.54 -12.97 -11.95
N LEU A 190 11.58 -13.91 -12.90
CA LEU A 190 10.56 -13.97 -13.97
C LEU A 190 9.14 -14.16 -13.41
N LYS A 191 9.01 -14.94 -12.33
CA LYS A 191 7.74 -15.11 -11.64
C LYS A 191 7.26 -13.81 -11.00
N GLN A 192 8.17 -13.02 -10.42
CA GLN A 192 7.84 -11.70 -9.90
C GLN A 192 7.37 -10.76 -11.00
N VAL A 193 8.07 -10.71 -12.14
CA VAL A 193 7.65 -9.91 -13.30
C VAL A 193 6.24 -10.30 -13.74
N CYS A 194 5.91 -11.60 -13.79
CA CYS A 194 4.53 -12.00 -14.07
C CYS A 194 3.52 -11.44 -13.04
N ILE A 195 3.87 -11.41 -11.74
CA ILE A 195 3.01 -10.86 -10.68
C ILE A 195 2.83 -9.35 -10.85
N ASP A 196 3.91 -8.63 -11.10
CA ASP A 196 3.92 -7.16 -11.25
C ASP A 196 3.08 -6.72 -12.46
N HIS A 197 3.08 -7.52 -13.53
CA HIS A 197 2.21 -7.34 -14.71
C HIS A 197 0.81 -7.96 -14.57
N THR A 198 0.43 -8.45 -13.38
CA THR A 198 -0.89 -9.07 -13.11
C THR A 198 -1.20 -10.29 -14.02
N ILE A 199 -0.17 -10.99 -14.49
CA ILE A 199 -0.28 -12.17 -15.35
C ILE A 199 -0.57 -13.40 -14.48
N LYS A 200 -1.66 -14.12 -14.81
CA LYS A 200 -2.04 -15.34 -14.09
C LYS A 200 -1.18 -16.53 -14.53
N VAL A 201 -0.37 -17.04 -13.61
CA VAL A 201 0.39 -18.28 -13.82
C VAL A 201 -0.46 -19.50 -13.42
N ALA A 202 -0.94 -20.25 -14.41
CA ALA A 202 -1.87 -21.38 -14.19
C ALA A 202 -1.21 -22.61 -13.55
N LYS A 203 0.10 -22.82 -13.78
CA LYS A 203 0.85 -23.95 -13.20
C LYS A 203 1.25 -23.66 -11.76
N SER A 204 1.07 -24.63 -10.86
CA SER A 204 1.49 -24.50 -9.46
C SER A 204 3.02 -24.44 -9.28
N LYS A 205 3.76 -25.11 -10.18
CA LYS A 205 5.23 -25.10 -10.27
C LYS A 205 5.65 -24.75 -11.70
N PRO A 206 5.63 -23.47 -12.08
CA PRO A 206 6.05 -23.04 -13.40
C PRO A 206 7.57 -23.18 -13.54
N THR A 207 8.04 -23.55 -14.73
CA THR A 207 9.47 -23.53 -15.07
C THR A 207 9.88 -22.18 -15.67
N ILE A 208 11.19 -21.92 -15.80
CA ILE A 208 11.72 -20.74 -16.51
C ILE A 208 11.09 -20.58 -17.89
N ASN A 209 10.94 -21.66 -18.65
CA ASN A 209 10.33 -21.63 -19.98
C ASN A 209 8.84 -21.28 -19.91
N ASP A 210 8.09 -21.84 -18.96
CA ASP A 210 6.67 -21.50 -18.79
C ASP A 210 6.48 -20.00 -18.53
N LEU A 211 7.32 -19.42 -17.66
CA LEU A 211 7.28 -18.00 -17.33
C LEU A 211 7.70 -17.14 -18.53
N ASN A 212 8.76 -17.53 -19.24
CA ASN A 212 9.26 -16.82 -20.42
C ASN A 212 8.23 -16.77 -21.56
N GLU A 213 7.56 -17.88 -21.85
CA GLU A 213 6.48 -17.93 -22.85
C GLU A 213 5.30 -17.02 -22.46
N LEU A 214 4.92 -17.02 -21.18
CA LEU A 214 3.85 -16.14 -20.67
C LEU A 214 4.22 -14.66 -20.85
N LEU A 215 5.43 -14.28 -20.44
CA LEU A 215 5.92 -12.90 -20.59
C LEU A 215 5.97 -12.48 -22.05
N LYS A 216 6.35 -13.38 -22.96
CA LYS A 216 6.37 -13.05 -24.39
C LYS A 216 4.98 -12.92 -24.98
N LYS A 217 4.06 -13.80 -24.57
CA LYS A 217 2.67 -13.82 -25.03
C LYS A 217 1.91 -12.55 -24.63
N GLU A 218 2.15 -12.05 -23.43
CA GLU A 218 1.55 -10.81 -22.91
C GLU A 218 2.35 -9.56 -23.33
N ASP A 219 3.32 -9.71 -24.25
CA ASP A 219 4.17 -8.65 -24.82
C ASP A 219 4.96 -7.82 -23.79
N VAL A 220 5.26 -8.40 -22.63
CA VAL A 220 6.13 -7.79 -21.60
C VAL A 220 7.59 -7.79 -22.05
N ILE A 221 8.00 -8.80 -22.81
CA ILE A 221 9.36 -8.93 -23.35
C ILE A 221 9.38 -9.00 -24.87
N ASP A 222 10.44 -8.47 -25.48
CA ASP A 222 10.66 -8.57 -26.91
C ASP A 222 11.20 -9.96 -27.31
N THR A 223 11.22 -10.24 -28.61
CA THR A 223 11.71 -11.52 -29.13
C THR A 223 13.19 -11.74 -28.81
N GLY A 224 13.99 -10.68 -28.72
CA GLY A 224 15.40 -10.77 -28.35
C GLY A 224 15.61 -11.26 -26.91
N THR A 225 14.91 -10.64 -25.96
CA THR A 225 14.96 -11.01 -24.54
C THR A 225 14.40 -12.40 -24.30
N TRP A 226 13.29 -12.76 -24.97
CA TRP A 226 12.73 -14.10 -24.90
C TRP A 226 13.73 -15.20 -25.29
N ARG A 227 14.44 -15.04 -26.43
CA ARG A 227 15.48 -16.00 -26.85
C ARG A 227 16.66 -16.06 -25.87
N ASN A 228 17.03 -14.91 -25.31
CA ASN A 228 18.10 -14.87 -24.31
C ASN A 228 17.71 -15.64 -23.05
N ILE A 229 16.49 -15.45 -22.54
CA ILE A 229 16.00 -16.19 -21.37
C ILE A 229 15.93 -17.70 -21.65
N GLN A 230 15.52 -18.12 -22.86
CA GLN A 230 15.56 -19.53 -23.26
C GLN A 230 16.98 -20.11 -23.17
N ARG A 231 17.98 -19.41 -23.73
CA ARG A 231 19.39 -19.81 -23.63
C ARG A 231 19.83 -19.96 -22.17
N LEU A 232 19.44 -19.05 -21.29
CA LEU A 232 19.77 -19.14 -19.86
C LEU A 232 19.10 -20.35 -19.20
N GLY A 233 17.85 -20.66 -19.57
CA GLY A 233 17.16 -21.89 -19.16
C GLY A 233 17.93 -23.15 -19.57
N ASP A 234 18.45 -23.20 -20.79
CA ASP A 234 19.24 -24.33 -21.29
C ASP A 234 20.58 -24.47 -20.55
N LEU A 235 21.28 -23.37 -20.31
CA LEU A 235 22.53 -23.36 -19.52
C LEU A 235 22.29 -23.80 -18.06
N ARG A 236 21.19 -23.36 -17.46
CA ARG A 236 20.75 -23.84 -16.14
C ARG A 236 20.50 -25.34 -16.18
N ASN A 237 19.81 -25.85 -17.20
CA ASN A 237 19.49 -27.27 -17.32
C ASN A 237 20.74 -28.13 -17.46
N LEU A 238 21.76 -27.65 -18.18
CA LEU A 238 23.09 -28.28 -18.25
C LEU A 238 23.74 -28.44 -16.86
N CYS A 239 23.47 -27.51 -15.94
CA CYS A 239 24.01 -27.54 -14.58
C CYS A 239 23.21 -28.45 -13.63
N SER A 240 21.91 -28.62 -13.85
CA SER A 240 21.00 -29.33 -12.93
C SER A 240 20.63 -30.75 -13.34
N HIS A 241 20.81 -31.10 -14.61
CA HIS A 241 20.49 -32.43 -15.15
C HIS A 241 21.75 -33.12 -15.67
N ASN A 242 21.76 -34.46 -15.66
CA ASN A 242 22.83 -35.23 -16.28
C ASN A 242 22.68 -35.15 -17.81
N GLY A 243 23.49 -34.30 -18.44
CA GLY A 243 23.58 -34.15 -19.89
C GLY A 243 24.76 -34.92 -20.49
N GLU A 244 24.96 -34.76 -21.80
CA GLU A 244 26.06 -35.40 -22.54
C GLU A 244 27.45 -34.82 -22.20
N ARG A 245 27.51 -33.59 -21.67
CA ARG A 245 28.74 -32.93 -21.23
C ARG A 245 28.54 -32.19 -19.91
N GLU A 246 29.63 -32.01 -19.17
CA GLU A 246 29.67 -31.15 -17.98
C GLU A 246 29.66 -29.66 -18.37
N PRO A 247 29.09 -28.78 -17.51
CA PRO A 247 29.21 -27.35 -17.68
C PRO A 247 30.66 -26.88 -17.50
N ASN A 248 31.09 -25.94 -18.32
CA ASN A 248 32.41 -25.33 -18.24
C ASN A 248 32.35 -23.89 -17.71
N ASN A 249 33.50 -23.25 -17.53
CA ASN A 249 33.58 -21.89 -16.98
C ASN A 249 32.86 -20.85 -17.86
N ASN A 250 32.96 -20.96 -19.18
CA ASN A 250 32.32 -20.01 -20.10
C ASN A 250 30.79 -20.14 -20.05
N ASP A 251 30.27 -21.37 -19.98
CA ASP A 251 28.83 -21.62 -19.80
C ASP A 251 28.29 -20.95 -18.53
N LEU A 252 29.06 -21.01 -17.44
CA LEU A 252 28.67 -20.39 -16.17
C LEU A 252 28.81 -18.88 -16.18
N GLU A 253 29.86 -18.35 -16.79
CA GLU A 253 30.05 -16.91 -16.93
C GLU A 253 28.93 -16.29 -17.77
N ASP A 254 28.54 -16.96 -18.86
CA ASP A 254 27.38 -16.58 -19.68
C ASP A 254 26.07 -16.62 -18.89
N LEU A 255 25.86 -17.68 -18.10
CA LEU A 255 24.66 -17.82 -17.27
C LEU A 255 24.58 -16.72 -16.20
N ILE A 256 25.65 -16.52 -15.43
CA ILE A 256 25.71 -15.52 -14.36
C ILE A 256 25.49 -14.12 -14.94
N ASN A 257 26.28 -13.74 -15.96
CA ASN A 257 26.19 -12.42 -16.57
C ASN A 257 24.83 -12.21 -17.25
N GLY A 258 24.27 -13.26 -17.84
CA GLY A 258 22.94 -13.24 -18.44
C GLY A 258 21.86 -13.00 -17.40
N VAL A 259 21.87 -13.72 -16.27
CA VAL A 259 20.92 -13.53 -15.17
C VAL A 259 21.03 -12.12 -14.60
N GLU A 260 22.25 -11.62 -14.34
CA GLU A 260 22.46 -10.23 -13.88
C GLU A 260 21.88 -9.18 -14.83
N ARG A 261 21.95 -9.43 -16.13
CA ARG A 261 21.35 -8.53 -17.12
C ARG A 261 19.84 -8.61 -17.13
N ILE A 262 19.26 -9.79 -16.97
CA ILE A 262 17.81 -9.97 -16.94
C ILE A 262 17.21 -9.29 -15.70
N ILE A 263 17.76 -9.55 -14.51
CA ILE A 263 17.23 -8.96 -13.26
C ILE A 263 17.29 -7.42 -13.24
N LYS A 264 18.13 -6.82 -14.07
CA LYS A 264 18.29 -5.36 -14.20
C LYS A 264 17.52 -4.73 -15.35
N LYS A 265 16.97 -5.54 -16.27
CA LYS A 265 16.34 -5.03 -17.52
C LYS A 265 14.89 -5.43 -17.69
N VAL A 266 14.43 -6.49 -17.04
CA VAL A 266 13.07 -7.02 -17.17
C VAL A 266 12.34 -6.71 -15.87
N PHE A 267 11.23 -5.98 -15.96
CA PHE A 267 10.40 -5.57 -14.83
C PHE A 267 8.94 -5.65 -15.22
#